data_AF-A0A2R6H6E4-F1
#
_entry.id   AF-A0A2R6H6E4-F1
#
_cell.length_a   1.000
_cell.length_b   1.000
_cell.length_c   1.000
_cell.angle_alpha   90.00
_cell.angle_beta   90.00
_cell.angle_gamma   90.00
#
_symmetry.space_group_name_H-M   'P 1'
#
loop_
_entity.id
_entity.type
_entity.pdbx_description
1 polymer ?
#
loop_
_entity_poly.entity_id
_entity_poly.type
_entity_poly.pdbx_seq_one_letter_code
_entity_poly.pdbx_strand_id
1 'polypeptide(L)'
;MWNLDTGVRIFDFNQGGDLPSTVEYSRQDIENESTLEDWLHTNPEVLLDEPLFVFGRQYSVETGIPDLLALDQYGNVVVFELKKGESGTGSASEETIMSQPQNYSQSLHAYSYSQLNDIYQTYRDYIKDGQWKVSESAIPAEDLQDAHTQVFGTTLKPTEFNLEQRIVIVAEEISSQTQRNAQYLLDQGLNIQCVEIQYFTSGLSDEPVLATSMPVDYGLSRVRPSRHSNPVYENENRRIAEYASPEIQEITETNSLSEAFPTGFDLRQPKLESQHPDHPTAVLYSIRVKPEGEQGRIRISIDIHNDEEALETIRGRMREFEKRDFISSGLDKNRVIYDEWSIDGTESMKNNEILEEIADRYVELVELGHEVFSEHNHGSSVVETSQS
;
A
#
# COMPACT_ATOMS: atom_id res chain seq x y z
N MET A 1 -14.44 -16.94 36.16
CA MET A 1 -14.30 -17.35 34.75
C MET A 1 -14.98 -16.25 33.96
N TRP A 2 -14.25 -15.18 33.67
CA TRP A 2 -14.78 -14.08 32.90
C TRP A 2 -14.50 -14.42 31.45
N ASN A 3 -15.48 -14.97 30.73
CA ASN A 3 -15.49 -14.86 29.28
C ASN A 3 -15.70 -13.37 29.02
N LEU A 4 -14.60 -12.66 28.75
CA LEU A 4 -14.69 -11.41 28.03
C LEU A 4 -14.96 -11.83 26.60
N ASP A 5 -16.24 -11.91 26.25
CA ASP A 5 -16.68 -11.83 24.86
C ASP A 5 -16.22 -10.45 24.37
N THR A 6 -15.02 -10.38 23.81
CA THR A 6 -14.52 -9.20 23.10
C THR A 6 -15.17 -9.18 21.73
N GLY A 7 -16.50 -9.21 21.71
CA GLY A 7 -17.31 -9.25 20.51
C GLY A 7 -17.46 -7.85 19.91
N VAL A 8 -17.39 -7.77 18.59
CA VAL A 8 -17.77 -6.58 17.84
C VAL A 8 -19.26 -6.31 18.11
N ARG A 9 -19.60 -5.06 18.44
CA ARG A 9 -20.99 -4.63 18.64
C ARG A 9 -21.34 -3.61 17.58
N ILE A 10 -22.40 -3.88 16.82
CA ILE A 10 -22.88 -3.02 15.74
C ILE A 10 -24.18 -2.37 16.16
N PHE A 11 -24.30 -1.06 15.92
CA PHE A 11 -25.51 -0.30 16.22
C PHE A 11 -25.96 0.48 14.99
N ASP A 12 -27.25 0.42 14.70
CA ASP A 12 -27.91 1.36 13.81
C ASP A 12 -28.21 2.67 14.57
N PHE A 13 -27.97 3.81 13.93
CA PHE A 13 -28.26 5.12 14.49
C PHE A 13 -29.28 5.87 13.65
N ASN A 14 -30.50 5.98 14.18
CA ASN A 14 -31.58 6.70 13.50
C ASN A 14 -31.63 8.17 13.96
N GLN A 15 -31.34 9.10 13.03
CA GLN A 15 -31.51 10.54 13.21
C GLN A 15 -32.81 11.11 12.59
N GLY A 16 -33.64 10.28 11.96
CA GLY A 16 -34.83 10.71 11.22
C GLY A 16 -36.07 10.97 12.07
N GLY A 17 -36.03 10.68 13.39
CA GLY A 17 -37.13 10.91 14.34
C GLY A 17 -36.91 12.12 15.26
N ASP A 18 -37.94 12.50 16.04
CA ASP A 18 -37.90 13.62 16.99
C ASP A 18 -36.82 13.47 18.10
N LEU A 19 -36.34 12.24 18.34
CA LEU A 19 -35.25 11.94 19.27
C LEU A 19 -34.28 10.93 18.62
N PRO A 20 -32.95 11.09 18.79
CA PRO A 20 -31.98 10.10 18.35
C PRO A 20 -32.20 8.77 19.06
N SER A 21 -32.14 7.65 18.32
CA SER A 21 -32.23 6.31 18.88
C SER A 21 -31.16 5.38 18.31
N THR A 22 -30.65 4.47 19.13
CA THR A 22 -29.74 3.40 18.73
C THR A 22 -30.41 2.04 18.84
N VAL A 23 -30.25 1.20 17.82
CA VAL A 23 -30.65 -0.22 17.90
C VAL A 23 -29.43 -1.09 17.65
N GLU A 24 -29.19 -2.00 18.58
CA GLU A 24 -28.09 -2.97 18.47
C GLU A 24 -28.48 -4.08 17.50
N TYR A 25 -27.57 -4.39 16.58
CA TYR A 25 -27.67 -5.58 15.76
C TYR A 25 -27.35 -6.82 16.59
N SER A 26 -28.09 -7.90 16.35
CA SER A 26 -27.85 -9.19 16.99
C SER A 26 -26.93 -10.04 16.12
N ARG A 27 -25.80 -10.50 16.68
CA ARG A 27 -24.94 -11.51 16.06
C ARG A 27 -25.76 -12.77 15.80
N GLN A 28 -25.63 -13.32 14.60
CA GLN A 28 -26.24 -14.57 14.16
C GLN A 28 -25.14 -15.53 13.73
N ASP A 29 -25.35 -16.82 13.97
CA ASP A 29 -24.45 -17.86 13.47
C ASP A 29 -24.64 -18.02 11.96
N ILE A 30 -23.54 -18.30 11.24
CA ILE A 30 -23.62 -18.62 9.82
C ILE A 30 -24.03 -20.09 9.66
N GLU A 31 -25.10 -20.35 8.91
CA GLU A 31 -25.74 -21.67 8.86
C GLU A 31 -24.77 -22.79 8.43
N ASN A 32 -23.95 -22.53 7.40
CA ASN A 32 -22.97 -23.47 6.86
C ASN A 32 -21.83 -22.77 6.10
N GLU A 33 -20.70 -23.47 5.96
CA GLU A 33 -19.51 -22.96 5.27
C GLU A 33 -19.78 -22.63 3.79
N SER A 34 -20.65 -23.39 3.10
CA SER A 34 -21.02 -23.08 1.71
C SER A 34 -21.74 -21.74 1.56
N THR A 35 -22.51 -21.31 2.56
CA THR A 35 -23.20 -20.00 2.54
C THR A 35 -22.18 -18.89 2.67
N LEU A 36 -21.19 -19.06 3.56
CA LEU A 36 -20.09 -18.12 3.71
C LEU A 36 -19.25 -18.04 2.42
N GLU A 37 -18.93 -19.19 1.83
CA GLU A 37 -18.21 -19.28 0.56
C GLU A 37 -18.96 -18.57 -0.57
N ASP A 38 -20.28 -18.78 -0.69
CA ASP A 38 -21.12 -18.08 -1.67
C ASP A 38 -21.12 -16.55 -1.48
N TRP A 39 -21.21 -16.09 -0.24
CA TRP A 39 -21.19 -14.66 0.08
C TRP A 39 -19.86 -14.02 -0.26
N LEU A 40 -18.75 -14.65 0.12
CA LEU A 40 -17.40 -14.12 -0.11
C LEU A 40 -16.96 -14.26 -1.56
N HIS A 41 -17.44 -15.28 -2.28
CA HIS A 41 -17.27 -15.37 -3.72
C HIS A 41 -17.99 -14.22 -4.45
N THR A 42 -19.17 -13.83 -3.97
CA THR A 42 -19.95 -12.74 -4.56
C THR A 42 -19.42 -11.35 -4.17
N ASN A 43 -18.81 -11.22 -2.98
CA ASN A 43 -18.34 -9.96 -2.41
C ASN A 43 -16.89 -10.12 -1.89
N PRO A 44 -15.91 -10.37 -2.78
CA PRO A 44 -14.53 -10.64 -2.39
C PRO A 44 -13.85 -9.45 -1.70
N GLU A 45 -14.37 -8.23 -1.83
CA GLU A 45 -13.91 -7.04 -1.11
C GLU A 45 -14.07 -7.14 0.42
N VAL A 46 -14.89 -8.08 0.90
CA VAL A 46 -15.04 -8.36 2.35
C VAL A 46 -13.85 -9.17 2.89
N LEU A 47 -13.09 -9.84 2.04
CA LEU A 47 -12.02 -10.75 2.46
C LEU A 47 -10.81 -10.03 3.04
N LEU A 48 -10.36 -8.94 2.42
CA LEU A 48 -9.18 -8.17 2.82
C LEU A 48 -9.38 -6.69 2.48
N ASP A 49 -8.67 -5.79 3.17
CA ASP A 49 -8.64 -4.34 2.85
C ASP A 49 -7.72 -4.02 1.65
N GLU A 50 -7.92 -4.76 0.55
CA GLU A 50 -7.21 -4.60 -0.71
C GLU A 50 -8.01 -5.21 -1.87
N PRO A 51 -7.84 -4.72 -3.11
CA PRO A 51 -8.47 -5.34 -4.26
C PRO A 51 -7.96 -6.77 -4.48
N LEU A 52 -8.89 -7.70 -4.71
CA LEU A 52 -8.62 -9.10 -5.02
C LEU A 52 -9.36 -9.51 -6.29
N PHE A 53 -8.72 -10.35 -7.11
CA PHE A 53 -9.37 -10.96 -8.26
C PHE A 53 -9.55 -12.46 -8.05
N VAL A 54 -10.76 -12.90 -7.69
CA VAL A 54 -11.09 -14.32 -7.58
C VAL A 54 -11.07 -14.96 -8.96
N PHE A 55 -10.22 -15.96 -9.14
CA PHE A 55 -10.04 -16.68 -10.42
C PHE A 55 -10.25 -18.19 -10.27
N GLY A 56 -10.52 -18.69 -9.07
CA GLY A 56 -10.79 -20.09 -8.80
C GLY A 56 -11.64 -20.27 -7.54
N ARG A 57 -12.49 -21.29 -7.56
CA ARG A 57 -13.37 -21.68 -6.44
C ARG A 57 -13.48 -23.21 -6.43
N GLN A 58 -13.24 -23.83 -5.28
CA GLN A 58 -13.25 -25.28 -5.09
C GLN A 58 -12.48 -26.06 -6.18
N TYR A 59 -11.34 -25.52 -6.61
CA TYR A 59 -10.53 -26.12 -7.68
C TYR A 59 -9.60 -27.19 -7.11
N SER A 60 -9.63 -28.41 -7.65
CA SER A 60 -8.78 -29.51 -7.16
C SER A 60 -7.31 -29.28 -7.51
N VAL A 61 -6.46 -29.23 -6.48
CA VAL A 61 -4.99 -29.29 -6.57
C VAL A 61 -4.48 -30.63 -6.02
N GLU A 62 -3.16 -30.87 -6.09
CA GLU A 62 -2.56 -32.15 -5.66
C GLU A 62 -2.82 -32.45 -4.17
N THR A 63 -2.80 -31.43 -3.33
CA THR A 63 -2.95 -31.55 -1.88
C THR A 63 -4.38 -31.43 -1.36
N GLY A 64 -5.37 -31.19 -2.24
CA GLY A 64 -6.79 -31.12 -1.89
C GLY A 64 -7.55 -30.05 -2.66
N ILE A 65 -8.55 -29.43 -2.03
CA ILE A 65 -9.47 -28.50 -2.68
C ILE A 65 -9.51 -27.22 -1.84
N PRO A 66 -8.78 -26.15 -2.21
CA PRO A 66 -8.94 -24.82 -1.61
C PRO A 66 -10.35 -24.28 -1.86
N ASP A 67 -10.89 -23.53 -0.90
CA ASP A 67 -12.23 -22.97 -1.01
C ASP A 67 -12.27 -21.86 -2.07
N LEU A 68 -11.37 -20.86 -1.97
CA LEU A 68 -11.22 -19.80 -2.98
C LEU A 68 -9.74 -19.54 -3.32
N LEU A 69 -9.50 -19.19 -4.58
CA LEU A 69 -8.23 -18.73 -5.10
C LEU A 69 -8.40 -17.35 -5.73
N ALA A 70 -7.56 -16.40 -5.32
CA ALA A 70 -7.53 -15.06 -5.89
C ALA A 70 -6.11 -14.66 -6.34
N LEU A 71 -6.03 -13.63 -7.17
CA LEU A 71 -4.81 -12.89 -7.42
C LEU A 71 -4.86 -11.55 -6.69
N ASP A 72 -3.72 -11.12 -6.16
CA ASP A 72 -3.51 -9.73 -5.76
C ASP A 72 -3.01 -8.88 -6.95
N GLN A 73 -2.85 -7.57 -6.72
CA GLN A 73 -2.37 -6.61 -7.72
C GLN A 73 -0.96 -6.90 -8.28
N TYR A 74 -0.18 -7.75 -7.61
CA TYR A 74 1.17 -8.14 -8.03
C TYR A 74 1.18 -9.50 -8.73
N GLY A 75 0.01 -10.10 -8.95
CA GLY A 75 -0.15 -11.42 -9.55
C GLY A 75 0.22 -12.57 -8.61
N ASN A 76 0.36 -12.33 -7.30
CA ASN A 76 0.56 -13.40 -6.34
C ASN A 76 -0.73 -14.18 -6.12
N VAL A 77 -0.62 -15.49 -5.93
CA VAL A 77 -1.79 -16.32 -5.64
C VAL A 77 -2.13 -16.23 -4.16
N VAL A 78 -3.37 -15.85 -3.87
CA VAL A 78 -3.95 -15.82 -2.53
C VAL A 78 -4.86 -17.03 -2.36
N VAL A 79 -4.54 -17.85 -1.37
CA VAL A 79 -5.28 -19.06 -1.00
C VAL A 79 -6.14 -18.74 0.21
N PHE A 80 -7.46 -18.89 0.06
CA PHE A 80 -8.41 -18.72 1.14
C PHE A 80 -8.87 -20.07 1.67
N GLU A 81 -8.81 -20.23 2.99
CA GLU A 81 -9.41 -21.34 3.72
C GLU A 81 -10.50 -20.81 4.64
N LEU A 82 -11.72 -21.31 4.48
CA LEU A 82 -12.92 -20.89 5.19
C LEU A 82 -13.26 -21.88 6.30
N LYS A 83 -13.65 -21.35 7.47
CA LYS A 83 -14.08 -22.14 8.62
C LYS A 83 -15.31 -21.55 9.29
N LYS A 84 -16.22 -22.41 9.72
CA LYS A 84 -17.35 -22.02 10.58
C LYS A 84 -16.97 -22.01 12.05
N GLY A 85 -17.54 -21.09 12.83
CA GLY A 85 -17.37 -21.01 14.27
C GLY A 85 -15.96 -20.61 14.73
N GLU A 86 -15.62 -20.98 15.98
CA GLU A 86 -14.30 -20.74 16.56
C GLU A 86 -13.25 -21.66 15.91
N SER A 87 -12.20 -21.06 15.35
CA SER A 87 -11.10 -21.80 14.74
C SER A 87 -10.50 -22.81 15.73
N GLY A 88 -10.50 -24.10 15.36
CA GLY A 88 -10.02 -25.17 16.24
C GLY A 88 -11.11 -25.89 17.04
N THR A 89 -12.38 -25.48 16.92
CA THR A 89 -13.55 -26.26 17.38
C THR A 89 -14.38 -26.74 16.18
N GLY A 90 -14.96 -27.95 16.24
CA GLY A 90 -15.77 -28.49 15.13
C GLY A 90 -14.98 -29.27 14.06
N SER A 91 -15.34 -29.10 12.78
CA SER A 91 -14.92 -29.95 11.64
C SER A 91 -13.43 -29.85 11.24
N ALA A 92 -12.69 -28.89 11.78
CA ALA A 92 -11.26 -28.71 11.56
C ALA A 92 -10.56 -28.53 12.90
N SER A 93 -9.48 -29.30 13.12
CA SER A 93 -8.61 -29.10 14.28
C SER A 93 -7.67 -27.91 14.06
N GLU A 94 -7.09 -27.42 15.15
CA GLU A 94 -5.99 -26.43 15.11
C GLU A 94 -4.82 -26.87 14.22
N GLU A 95 -4.63 -28.18 14.06
CA GLU A 95 -3.60 -28.73 13.17
C GLU A 95 -4.00 -28.60 11.70
N THR A 96 -5.27 -28.85 11.36
CA THR A 96 -5.74 -28.79 9.97
C THR A 96 -5.94 -27.38 9.47
N ILE A 97 -6.40 -26.44 10.32
CA ILE A 97 -6.68 -25.06 9.91
C ILE A 97 -5.43 -24.33 9.40
N MET A 98 -4.24 -24.67 9.92
CA MET A 98 -2.96 -24.15 9.41
C MET A 98 -2.42 -24.98 8.26
N SER A 99 -2.44 -26.31 8.37
CA SER A 99 -1.73 -27.18 7.43
C SER A 99 -2.43 -27.30 6.07
N GLN A 100 -3.77 -27.24 6.01
CA GLN A 100 -4.51 -27.29 4.75
C GLN A 100 -4.12 -26.16 3.78
N PRO A 101 -4.26 -24.87 4.15
CA PRO A 101 -3.88 -23.80 3.23
C PRO A 101 -2.38 -23.80 2.90
N GLN A 102 -1.51 -24.21 3.83
CA GLN A 102 -0.08 -24.38 3.54
C GLN A 102 0.18 -25.45 2.48
N ASN A 103 -0.51 -26.59 2.55
CA ASN A 103 -0.39 -27.65 1.57
C ASN A 103 -0.91 -27.20 0.19
N TYR A 104 -1.99 -26.41 0.15
CA TYR A 104 -2.50 -25.82 -1.10
C TYR A 104 -1.49 -24.83 -1.69
N SER A 105 -0.96 -23.90 -0.90
CA SER A 105 0.10 -22.98 -1.34
C SER A 105 1.34 -23.73 -1.84
N GLN A 106 1.74 -24.82 -1.16
CA GLN A 106 2.86 -25.66 -1.61
C GLN A 106 2.61 -26.32 -2.97
N SER A 107 1.38 -26.77 -3.25
CA SER A 107 1.02 -27.29 -4.57
C SER A 107 1.01 -26.20 -5.64
N LEU A 108 0.42 -25.04 -5.32
CA LEU A 108 0.28 -23.91 -6.23
C LEU A 108 1.61 -23.21 -6.51
N HIS A 109 2.61 -23.33 -5.62
CA HIS A 109 3.94 -22.73 -5.81
C HIS A 109 4.59 -23.07 -7.16
N ALA A 110 4.38 -24.30 -7.65
CA ALA A 110 4.98 -24.75 -8.91
C ALA A 110 4.14 -24.39 -10.16
N TYR A 111 2.98 -23.74 -9.99
CA TYR A 111 2.07 -23.48 -11.10
C TYR A 111 2.58 -22.34 -11.96
N SER A 112 2.77 -22.64 -13.24
CA SER A 112 3.04 -21.66 -14.29
C SER A 112 1.78 -20.84 -14.62
N TYR A 113 1.95 -19.70 -15.29
CA TYR A 113 0.83 -18.92 -15.82
C TYR A 113 -0.19 -19.75 -16.60
N SER A 114 0.26 -20.70 -17.43
CA SER A 114 -0.66 -21.54 -18.20
C SER A 114 -1.59 -22.34 -17.29
N GLN A 115 -1.05 -22.91 -16.20
CA GLN A 115 -1.85 -23.70 -15.26
C GLN A 115 -2.80 -22.81 -14.45
N LEU A 116 -2.38 -21.61 -14.08
CA LEU A 116 -3.28 -20.64 -13.43
C LEU A 116 -4.39 -20.18 -14.37
N ASN A 117 -4.07 -19.98 -15.65
CA ASN A 117 -5.07 -19.68 -16.66
C ASN A 117 -6.03 -20.84 -16.87
N ASP A 118 -5.60 -22.11 -16.75
CA ASP A 118 -6.50 -23.27 -16.80
C ASP A 118 -7.49 -23.28 -15.62
N ILE A 119 -7.04 -22.88 -14.42
CA ILE A 119 -7.94 -22.65 -13.26
C ILE A 119 -8.97 -21.58 -13.62
N TYR A 120 -8.51 -20.44 -14.17
CA TYR A 120 -9.40 -19.36 -14.59
C TYR A 120 -10.40 -19.79 -15.66
N GLN A 121 -9.98 -20.55 -16.68
CA GLN A 121 -10.91 -21.06 -17.70
C GLN A 121 -11.98 -21.97 -17.08
N THR A 122 -11.57 -22.88 -16.18
CA THR A 122 -12.50 -23.72 -15.44
C THR A 122 -13.49 -22.88 -14.63
N TYR A 123 -13.00 -21.84 -13.96
CA TYR A 123 -13.82 -20.91 -13.19
C TYR A 123 -14.84 -20.16 -14.07
N ARG A 124 -14.42 -19.68 -15.25
CA ARG A 124 -15.30 -19.04 -16.23
C ARG A 124 -16.40 -19.96 -16.73
N ASP A 125 -16.06 -21.21 -17.05
CA ASP A 125 -17.01 -22.19 -17.56
C ASP A 125 -18.10 -22.46 -16.52
N TYR A 126 -17.73 -22.61 -15.24
CA TYR A 126 -18.70 -22.79 -14.16
C TYR A 126 -19.66 -21.59 -13.98
N ILE A 127 -19.18 -20.35 -14.16
CA ILE A 127 -20.03 -19.15 -14.14
C ILE A 127 -20.98 -19.13 -15.34
N LYS A 128 -20.46 -19.38 -16.55
CA LYS A 128 -21.25 -19.38 -17.79
C LYS A 128 -22.31 -20.48 -17.81
N ASP A 129 -22.01 -21.64 -17.23
CA ASP A 129 -22.94 -22.75 -17.05
C ASP A 129 -23.99 -22.48 -15.95
N GLY A 130 -23.88 -21.36 -15.23
CA GLY A 130 -24.79 -20.96 -14.16
C GLY A 130 -24.65 -21.79 -12.89
N GLN A 131 -23.52 -22.48 -12.70
CA GLN A 131 -23.26 -23.27 -11.48
C GLN A 131 -23.01 -22.36 -10.28
N TRP A 132 -22.38 -21.20 -10.51
CA TRP A 132 -22.21 -20.15 -9.50
C TRP A 132 -22.99 -18.90 -9.87
N LYS A 133 -23.77 -18.39 -8.91
CA LYS A 133 -24.63 -17.21 -9.10
C LYS A 133 -23.85 -15.93 -8.82
N VAL A 134 -22.92 -15.60 -9.69
CA VAL A 134 -22.15 -14.35 -9.64
C VAL A 134 -22.36 -13.53 -10.91
N SER A 135 -22.12 -12.23 -10.81
CA SER A 135 -22.18 -11.31 -11.96
C SER A 135 -21.18 -11.71 -13.04
N GLU A 136 -21.52 -11.51 -14.31
CA GLU A 136 -20.56 -11.68 -15.43
C GLU A 136 -19.33 -10.76 -15.29
N SER A 137 -19.41 -9.69 -14.50
CA SER A 137 -18.26 -8.85 -14.16
C SER A 137 -17.16 -9.61 -13.38
N ALA A 138 -17.46 -10.78 -12.82
CA ALA A 138 -16.46 -11.66 -12.19
C ALA A 138 -15.53 -12.34 -13.22
N ILE A 139 -15.87 -12.29 -14.52
CA ILE A 139 -15.06 -12.85 -15.62
C ILE A 139 -14.74 -11.75 -16.65
N PRO A 140 -13.94 -10.75 -16.27
CA PRO A 140 -13.81 -9.50 -17.02
C PRO A 140 -13.19 -9.67 -18.41
N ALA A 141 -12.36 -10.71 -18.62
CA ALA A 141 -11.70 -10.97 -19.90
C ALA A 141 -11.63 -12.48 -20.24
N GLU A 142 -11.15 -12.81 -21.44
CA GLU A 142 -11.03 -14.18 -21.92
C GLU A 142 -9.90 -14.97 -21.25
N ASP A 143 -8.75 -14.35 -21.02
CA ASP A 143 -7.60 -14.96 -20.32
C ASP A 143 -7.27 -14.24 -19.00
N LEU A 144 -6.51 -14.94 -18.17
CA LEU A 144 -6.18 -14.51 -16.81
C LEU A 144 -5.36 -13.21 -16.78
N GLN A 145 -4.46 -12.99 -17.75
CA GLN A 145 -3.60 -11.81 -17.80
C GLN A 145 -4.40 -10.55 -18.14
N ASP A 146 -5.28 -10.63 -19.13
CA ASP A 146 -6.17 -9.53 -19.50
C ASP A 146 -7.18 -9.25 -18.37
N ALA A 147 -7.68 -10.31 -17.72
CA ALA A 147 -8.60 -10.18 -16.59
C ALA A 147 -7.93 -9.46 -15.41
N HIS A 148 -6.71 -9.87 -15.04
CA HIS A 148 -5.89 -9.18 -14.05
C HIS A 148 -5.67 -7.71 -14.44
N THR A 149 -5.30 -7.44 -15.70
CA THR A 149 -5.08 -6.07 -16.19
C THR A 149 -6.33 -5.21 -16.05
N GLN A 150 -7.52 -5.76 -16.31
CA GLN A 150 -8.78 -5.02 -16.19
C GLN A 150 -9.18 -4.74 -14.74
N VAL A 151 -8.86 -5.64 -13.81
CA VAL A 151 -9.15 -5.45 -12.38
C VAL A 151 -8.17 -4.46 -11.74
N PHE A 152 -6.88 -4.58 -12.04
CA PHE A 152 -5.81 -3.83 -11.34
C PHE A 152 -5.19 -2.68 -12.14
N GLY A 153 -5.54 -2.53 -13.42
CA GLY A 153 -5.00 -1.50 -14.30
C GLY A 153 -3.53 -1.69 -14.71
N THR A 154 -2.90 -2.80 -14.30
CA THR A 154 -1.48 -3.08 -14.56
C THR A 154 -1.31 -4.40 -15.30
N THR A 155 -0.58 -4.37 -16.41
CA THR A 155 -0.25 -5.57 -17.19
C THR A 155 1.03 -6.22 -16.66
N LEU A 156 0.88 -7.47 -16.22
CA LEU A 156 2.00 -8.35 -15.84
C LEU A 156 2.37 -9.25 -17.01
N LYS A 157 3.65 -9.61 -17.13
CA LYS A 157 4.09 -10.68 -18.02
C LYS A 157 3.71 -12.04 -17.43
N PRO A 158 3.51 -13.09 -18.24
CA PRO A 158 3.25 -14.44 -17.73
C PRO A 158 4.27 -14.95 -16.69
N THR A 159 5.53 -14.52 -16.78
CA THR A 159 6.59 -14.90 -15.82
C THR A 159 6.54 -14.14 -14.50
N GLU A 160 5.65 -13.15 -14.36
CA GLU A 160 5.49 -12.31 -13.17
C GLU A 160 4.30 -12.77 -12.32
N PHE A 161 3.49 -13.72 -12.80
CA PHE A 161 2.44 -14.35 -12.02
C PHE A 161 3.01 -15.38 -11.04
N ASN A 162 2.40 -15.44 -9.85
CA ASN A 162 2.60 -16.48 -8.85
C ASN A 162 4.05 -16.59 -8.34
N LEU A 163 4.71 -15.44 -8.19
CA LEU A 163 6.05 -15.37 -7.60
C LEU A 163 6.03 -15.66 -6.10
N GLU A 164 4.97 -15.23 -5.41
CA GLU A 164 4.71 -15.52 -4.01
C GLU A 164 3.30 -16.10 -3.85
N GLN A 165 3.10 -16.85 -2.76
CA GLN A 165 1.78 -17.32 -2.33
C GLN A 165 1.42 -16.67 -1.00
N ARG A 166 0.14 -16.32 -0.86
CA ARG A 166 -0.45 -15.74 0.34
C ARG A 166 -1.49 -16.70 0.88
N ILE A 167 -1.55 -16.82 2.19
CA ILE A 167 -2.51 -17.65 2.90
C ILE A 167 -3.43 -16.73 3.68
N VAL A 168 -4.73 -16.91 3.51
CA VAL A 168 -5.74 -16.20 4.30
C VAL A 168 -6.67 -17.22 4.91
N ILE A 169 -6.77 -17.18 6.23
CA ILE A 169 -7.71 -18.02 6.98
C ILE A 169 -8.87 -17.14 7.39
N VAL A 170 -10.08 -17.54 7.01
CA VAL A 170 -11.32 -16.81 7.30
C VAL A 170 -12.18 -17.66 8.22
N ALA A 171 -12.55 -17.12 9.39
CA ALA A 171 -13.39 -17.82 10.35
C ALA A 171 -14.40 -16.88 11.02
N GLU A 172 -15.43 -17.40 11.70
CA GLU A 172 -16.32 -16.55 12.50
C GLU A 172 -15.63 -15.99 13.76
N GLU A 173 -14.67 -16.75 14.28
CA GLU A 173 -13.81 -16.36 15.39
C GLU A 173 -12.45 -17.04 15.26
N ILE A 174 -11.37 -16.29 15.43
CA ILE A 174 -10.01 -16.78 15.41
C ILE A 174 -9.56 -16.98 16.86
N SER A 175 -9.42 -18.25 17.28
CA SER A 175 -8.96 -18.62 18.61
C SER A 175 -7.60 -17.96 18.91
N SER A 176 -7.36 -17.66 20.19
CA SER A 176 -6.05 -17.15 20.61
C SER A 176 -4.89 -18.09 20.26
N GLN A 177 -5.13 -19.40 20.07
CA GLN A 177 -4.09 -20.35 19.68
C GLN A 177 -3.80 -20.27 18.18
N THR A 178 -4.84 -20.25 17.34
CA THR A 178 -4.76 -20.01 15.89
C THR A 178 -4.03 -18.69 15.62
N GLN A 179 -4.43 -17.60 16.29
CA GLN A 179 -3.80 -16.28 16.13
C GLN A 179 -2.30 -16.32 16.46
N ARG A 180 -1.89 -16.92 17.59
CA ARG A 180 -0.47 -17.03 17.97
C ARG A 180 0.33 -17.86 16.96
N ASN A 181 -0.25 -18.95 16.46
CA ASN A 181 0.40 -19.80 15.48
C ASN A 181 0.58 -19.08 14.14
N ALA A 182 -0.47 -18.41 13.66
CA ALA A 182 -0.42 -17.61 12.44
C ALA A 182 0.58 -16.46 12.56
N GLN A 183 0.59 -15.73 13.68
CA GLN A 183 1.59 -14.69 13.93
C GLN A 183 3.02 -15.24 13.94
N TYR A 184 3.26 -16.39 14.60
CA TYR A 184 4.58 -17.02 14.58
C TYR A 184 5.02 -17.38 13.15
N LEU A 185 4.14 -17.95 12.33
CA LEU A 185 4.45 -18.31 10.94
C LEU A 185 4.68 -17.06 10.09
N LEU A 186 3.92 -15.99 10.32
CA LEU A 186 4.13 -14.69 9.72
C LEU A 186 5.53 -14.14 10.04
N ASP A 187 5.94 -14.20 11.31
CA ASP A 187 7.28 -13.78 11.73
C ASP A 187 8.39 -14.65 11.11
N GLN A 188 8.10 -15.93 10.82
CA GLN A 188 9.04 -16.85 10.15
C GLN A 188 9.12 -16.69 8.62
N GLY A 189 8.31 -15.83 8.02
CA GLY A 189 8.39 -15.53 6.59
C GLY A 189 7.16 -15.94 5.78
N LEU A 190 6.24 -16.75 6.33
CA LEU A 190 5.05 -17.15 5.60
C LEU A 190 4.06 -15.98 5.51
N ASN A 191 3.52 -15.72 4.32
CA ASN A 191 2.58 -14.62 4.13
C ASN A 191 1.16 -15.05 4.54
N ILE A 192 0.92 -15.14 5.84
CA ILE A 192 -0.34 -15.58 6.43
C ILE A 192 -1.12 -14.43 7.09
N GLN A 193 -2.41 -14.34 6.80
CA GLN A 193 -3.38 -13.43 7.42
C GLN A 193 -4.52 -14.25 8.03
N CYS A 194 -5.15 -13.71 9.06
CA CYS A 194 -6.36 -14.25 9.65
C CYS A 194 -7.44 -13.17 9.62
N VAL A 195 -8.63 -13.54 9.17
CA VAL A 195 -9.80 -12.68 9.03
C VAL A 195 -10.92 -13.29 9.84
N GLU A 196 -11.50 -12.49 10.73
CA GLU A 196 -12.75 -12.82 11.39
C GLU A 196 -13.90 -12.22 10.60
N ILE A 197 -14.99 -12.97 10.43
CA ILE A 197 -16.21 -12.49 9.80
C ILE A 197 -17.43 -12.82 10.65
N GLN A 198 -18.20 -11.80 10.99
CA GLN A 198 -19.35 -11.92 11.86
C GLN A 198 -20.61 -11.40 11.16
N TYR A 199 -21.67 -12.19 11.23
CA TYR A 199 -22.95 -11.90 10.58
C TYR A 199 -23.94 -11.33 11.60
N PHE A 200 -24.62 -10.25 11.22
CA PHE A 200 -25.47 -9.46 12.09
C PHE A 200 -26.81 -9.14 11.43
N THR A 201 -27.89 -9.19 12.20
CA THR A 201 -29.24 -8.79 11.77
C THR A 201 -29.87 -7.79 12.73
N SER A 202 -30.82 -6.99 12.25
CA SER A 202 -31.56 -6.02 13.06
C SER A 202 -33.05 -6.32 13.04
N GLY A 203 -33.75 -5.96 14.12
CA GLY A 203 -35.22 -5.99 14.15
C GLY A 203 -35.87 -4.80 13.44
N LEU A 204 -35.09 -3.80 13.02
CA LEU A 204 -35.57 -2.61 12.30
C LEU A 204 -35.27 -2.63 10.80
N SER A 205 -34.19 -3.32 10.40
CA SER A 205 -33.78 -3.46 9.02
C SER A 205 -33.73 -4.93 8.64
N ASP A 206 -34.36 -5.27 7.53
CA ASP A 206 -34.25 -6.60 6.92
C ASP A 206 -32.88 -6.81 6.23
N GLU A 207 -32.05 -5.77 6.13
CA GLU A 207 -30.72 -5.85 5.53
C GLU A 207 -29.68 -6.37 6.55
N PRO A 208 -29.07 -7.53 6.31
CA PRO A 208 -28.01 -8.03 7.16
C PRO A 208 -26.71 -7.26 6.96
N VAL A 209 -25.84 -7.33 7.97
CA VAL A 209 -24.51 -6.72 7.95
C VAL A 209 -23.46 -7.78 8.21
N LEU A 210 -22.37 -7.74 7.45
CA LEU A 210 -21.13 -8.46 7.75
C LEU A 210 -20.14 -7.47 8.35
N ALA A 211 -19.53 -7.84 9.46
CA ALA A 211 -18.37 -7.13 10.00
C ALA A 211 -17.14 -8.02 9.93
N THR A 212 -16.02 -7.42 9.56
CA THR A 212 -14.75 -8.12 9.47
C THR A 212 -13.70 -7.48 10.37
N SER A 213 -12.79 -8.32 10.86
CA SER A 213 -11.62 -7.90 11.62
C SER A 213 -10.41 -8.73 11.17
N MET A 214 -9.20 -8.19 11.31
CA MET A 214 -7.97 -8.87 10.89
C MET A 214 -7.03 -9.09 12.08
N PRO A 215 -7.25 -10.13 12.91
CA PRO A 215 -6.42 -10.39 14.08
C PRO A 215 -4.95 -10.73 13.77
N VAL A 216 -4.64 -11.14 12.54
CA VAL A 216 -3.27 -11.30 12.02
C VAL A 216 -3.22 -10.68 10.63
N ASP A 217 -2.36 -9.68 10.46
CA ASP A 217 -2.26 -8.92 9.22
C ASP A 217 -0.81 -8.51 8.91
N TYR A 218 -0.54 -8.15 7.65
CA TYR A 218 0.71 -7.53 7.22
C TYR A 218 0.48 -6.57 6.05
N GLY A 219 1.31 -5.53 5.96
CA GLY A 219 1.24 -4.58 4.85
C GLY A 219 1.67 -5.20 3.51
N LEU A 220 0.96 -4.84 2.43
CA LEU A 220 1.20 -5.24 1.04
C LEU A 220 2.65 -5.15 0.55
N SER A 221 3.45 -4.24 1.14
CA SER A 221 4.88 -4.12 0.87
C SER A 221 5.69 -5.41 1.07
N ARG A 222 5.17 -6.35 1.88
CA ARG A 222 5.79 -7.65 2.17
C ARG A 222 5.76 -8.60 0.98
N VAL A 223 4.68 -8.58 0.21
CA VAL A 223 4.39 -9.50 -0.91
C VAL A 223 4.65 -8.86 -2.26
N ARG A 224 5.01 -7.57 -2.27
CA ARG A 224 5.42 -6.86 -3.47
C ARG A 224 6.73 -7.47 -4.01
N PRO A 225 6.75 -7.99 -5.24
CA PRO A 225 7.98 -8.52 -5.83
C PRO A 225 9.06 -7.45 -5.88
N SER A 226 10.30 -7.81 -5.55
CA SER A 226 11.47 -6.91 -5.60
C SER A 226 11.72 -6.28 -6.98
N ARG A 227 11.11 -6.85 -8.04
CA ARG A 227 11.13 -6.35 -9.43
C ARG A 227 10.05 -5.30 -9.73
N HIS A 228 8.97 -5.24 -8.96
CA HIS A 228 8.12 -4.06 -8.92
C HIS A 228 8.79 -3.05 -8.00
N SER A 229 9.51 -2.10 -8.58
CA SER A 229 10.10 -0.95 -7.86
C SER A 229 9.16 -0.50 -6.73
N ASN A 230 9.63 -0.31 -5.48
CA ASN A 230 8.81 0.29 -4.40
C ASN A 230 7.95 1.40 -4.98
N PRO A 231 6.69 1.50 -4.53
CA PRO A 231 5.69 2.31 -5.20
C PRO A 231 6.25 3.70 -5.44
N VAL A 232 6.21 4.08 -6.70
CA VAL A 232 6.54 5.43 -7.11
C VAL A 232 5.23 6.18 -7.04
N TYR A 233 5.08 6.97 -5.99
CA TYR A 233 3.92 7.82 -5.77
C TYR A 233 3.99 9.02 -6.72
N GLU A 234 3.94 8.73 -8.02
CA GLU A 234 4.20 9.70 -9.10
C GLU A 234 3.28 10.90 -8.96
N ASN A 235 1.97 10.65 -8.84
CA ASN A 235 0.96 11.69 -8.75
C ASN A 235 1.16 12.55 -7.50
N GLU A 236 1.44 11.93 -6.37
CA GLU A 236 1.61 12.63 -5.10
C GLU A 236 2.89 13.49 -5.10
N ASN A 237 4.01 12.93 -5.57
CA ASN A 237 5.24 13.71 -5.69
C ASN A 237 5.07 14.84 -6.72
N ARG A 238 4.38 14.58 -7.83
CA ARG A 238 4.08 15.59 -8.87
C ARG A 238 3.23 16.72 -8.31
N ARG A 239 2.19 16.41 -7.53
CA ARG A 239 1.31 17.43 -6.93
C ARG A 239 2.05 18.38 -6.02
N ILE A 240 2.91 17.86 -5.13
CA ILE A 240 3.76 18.70 -4.27
C ILE A 240 4.64 19.63 -5.13
N ALA A 241 5.25 19.09 -6.19
CA ALA A 241 6.09 19.87 -7.08
C ALA A 241 5.30 20.88 -7.93
N GLU A 242 4.06 20.57 -8.31
CA GLU A 242 3.14 21.46 -9.02
C GLU A 242 2.71 22.63 -8.13
N TYR A 243 2.40 22.37 -6.86
CA TYR A 243 2.10 23.41 -5.88
C TYR A 243 3.29 24.35 -5.66
N ALA A 244 4.52 23.80 -5.56
CA ALA A 244 5.74 24.60 -5.39
C ALA A 244 6.24 25.25 -6.70
N SER A 245 5.70 24.86 -7.86
CA SER A 245 6.26 25.22 -9.16
C SER A 245 6.34 26.73 -9.43
N PRO A 246 5.33 27.55 -9.10
CA PRO A 246 5.36 28.99 -9.38
C PRO A 246 6.56 29.71 -8.77
N GLU A 247 6.94 29.34 -7.55
CA GLU A 247 8.02 29.95 -6.78
C GLU A 247 9.38 29.37 -7.18
N ILE A 248 9.50 28.03 -7.27
CA ILE A 248 10.79 27.39 -7.59
C ILE A 248 11.27 27.69 -9.01
N GLN A 249 10.38 27.96 -9.97
CA GLN A 249 10.78 28.32 -11.34
C GLN A 249 11.61 29.60 -11.38
N GLU A 250 11.24 30.60 -10.57
CA GLU A 250 11.99 31.86 -10.46
C GLU A 250 13.36 31.64 -9.81
N ILE A 251 13.41 30.88 -8.70
CA ILE A 251 14.64 30.62 -7.95
C ILE A 251 15.65 29.82 -8.79
N THR A 252 15.15 28.83 -9.54
CA THR A 252 15.97 27.83 -10.22
C THR A 252 16.27 28.15 -11.68
N GLU A 253 15.77 29.27 -12.20
CA GLU A 253 15.82 29.66 -13.61
C GLU A 253 15.27 28.58 -14.58
N THR A 254 14.20 27.90 -14.17
CA THR A 254 13.55 26.86 -14.99
C THR A 254 12.24 27.38 -15.60
N ASN A 255 11.94 26.99 -16.83
CA ASN A 255 10.75 27.45 -17.58
C ASN A 255 9.56 26.50 -17.48
N SER A 256 9.78 25.31 -16.92
CA SER A 256 8.74 24.28 -16.80
C SER A 256 9.08 23.27 -15.71
N LEU A 257 8.05 22.60 -15.19
CA LEU A 257 8.23 21.51 -14.22
C LEU A 257 9.09 20.37 -14.78
N SER A 258 9.00 20.08 -16.09
CA SER A 258 9.86 19.08 -16.75
C SER A 258 11.32 19.49 -16.87
N GLU A 259 11.60 20.79 -16.94
CA GLU A 259 12.97 21.32 -16.94
C GLU A 259 13.55 21.31 -15.53
N ALA A 260 12.74 21.67 -14.53
CA ALA A 260 13.11 21.56 -13.12
C ALA A 260 13.35 20.11 -12.69
N PHE A 261 12.52 19.16 -13.14
CA PHE A 261 12.62 17.73 -12.81
C PHE A 261 12.95 16.90 -14.07
N PRO A 262 14.19 16.94 -14.57
CA PRO A 262 14.56 16.33 -15.85
C PRO A 262 14.46 14.80 -15.86
N THR A 263 14.49 14.19 -14.68
CA THR A 263 14.35 12.74 -14.49
C THR A 263 12.90 12.27 -14.36
N GLY A 264 11.93 13.19 -14.35
CA GLY A 264 10.52 12.88 -14.21
C GLY A 264 10.10 12.51 -12.78
N PHE A 265 8.84 12.09 -12.67
CA PHE A 265 8.19 11.71 -11.40
C PHE A 265 7.95 10.19 -11.28
N ASP A 266 8.37 9.42 -12.29
CA ASP A 266 8.38 7.95 -12.31
C ASP A 266 9.56 7.36 -11.49
N LEU A 267 10.18 8.18 -10.64
CA LEU A 267 11.16 7.80 -9.63
C LEU A 267 10.59 7.91 -8.20
N ARG A 268 11.11 7.09 -7.28
CA ARG A 268 10.71 7.13 -5.85
C ARG A 268 11.03 8.45 -5.16
N GLN A 269 12.00 9.16 -5.70
CA GLN A 269 12.55 10.39 -5.15
C GLN A 269 12.89 11.28 -6.34
N PRO A 270 11.89 11.91 -7.00
CA PRO A 270 12.13 12.90 -8.04
C PRO A 270 13.04 14.00 -7.49
N LYS A 271 13.91 14.49 -8.37
CA LYS A 271 14.93 15.46 -8.03
C LYS A 271 14.81 16.67 -8.94
N LEU A 272 14.74 17.83 -8.30
CA LEU A 272 14.88 19.11 -8.95
C LEU A 272 16.37 19.38 -9.19
N GLU A 273 16.66 19.82 -10.41
CA GLU A 273 17.96 20.30 -10.87
C GLU A 273 17.84 21.78 -11.23
N SER A 274 18.57 22.62 -10.49
CA SER A 274 18.59 24.06 -10.74
C SER A 274 19.37 24.39 -12.01
N GLN A 275 18.86 25.32 -12.82
CA GLN A 275 19.54 25.89 -13.99
C GLN A 275 20.22 27.23 -13.68
N HIS A 276 20.04 27.75 -12.46
CA HIS A 276 20.64 29.02 -12.05
C HIS A 276 22.18 28.93 -12.10
N PRO A 277 22.88 29.88 -12.77
CA PRO A 277 24.32 29.78 -13.05
C PRO A 277 25.20 29.78 -11.81
N ASP A 278 24.75 30.43 -10.74
CA ASP A 278 25.45 30.48 -9.45
C ASP A 278 25.15 29.27 -8.54
N HIS A 279 24.33 28.32 -8.99
CA HIS A 279 23.95 27.16 -8.19
C HIS A 279 24.62 25.88 -8.71
N PRO A 280 25.31 25.08 -7.86
CA PRO A 280 25.94 23.85 -8.31
C PRO A 280 24.91 22.82 -8.79
N THR A 281 25.14 22.22 -9.95
CA THR A 281 24.28 21.16 -10.51
C THR A 281 24.33 19.86 -9.69
N ALA A 282 25.36 19.68 -8.87
CA ALA A 282 25.51 18.54 -7.97
C ALA A 282 24.57 18.61 -6.75
N VAL A 283 23.96 19.77 -6.48
CA VAL A 283 23.02 19.99 -5.38
C VAL A 283 21.61 19.78 -5.90
N LEU A 284 20.96 18.73 -5.41
CA LEU A 284 19.66 18.26 -5.89
C LEU A 284 18.63 18.41 -4.78
N TYR A 285 17.46 18.93 -5.11
CA TYR A 285 16.35 19.05 -4.17
C TYR A 285 15.34 17.96 -4.46
N SER A 286 15.03 17.15 -3.47
CA SER A 286 14.24 15.94 -3.69
C SER A 286 12.96 15.92 -2.89
N ILE A 287 11.93 15.30 -3.46
CA ILE A 287 10.66 15.02 -2.81
C ILE A 287 10.53 13.49 -2.75
N ARG A 288 10.14 12.95 -1.60
CA ARG A 288 9.90 11.51 -1.43
C ARG A 288 8.66 11.28 -0.61
N VAL A 289 7.59 10.95 -1.30
CA VAL A 289 6.36 10.42 -0.72
C VAL A 289 6.48 8.91 -0.49
N LYS A 290 6.08 8.44 0.69
CA LYS A 290 6.00 7.01 1.05
C LYS A 290 4.88 6.76 2.09
N PRO A 291 3.59 6.72 1.69
CA PRO A 291 2.47 6.41 2.59
C PRO A 291 2.45 4.97 3.12
N GLU A 292 2.97 3.99 2.38
CA GLU A 292 2.94 2.58 2.81
C GLU A 292 4.14 2.17 3.69
N GLY A 293 3.86 1.45 4.78
CA GLY A 293 4.85 0.83 5.70
C GLY A 293 4.56 1.15 7.17
N GLU A 294 5.34 0.57 8.10
CA GLU A 294 5.16 0.77 9.56
C GLU A 294 5.18 2.25 10.00
N GLN A 295 5.76 3.13 9.19
CA GLN A 295 5.71 4.58 9.35
C GLN A 295 5.60 5.24 7.97
N GLY A 296 4.37 5.57 7.57
CA GLY A 296 4.11 6.40 6.40
C GLY A 296 4.76 7.76 6.59
N ARG A 297 5.42 8.27 5.54
CA ARG A 297 6.11 9.56 5.60
C ARG A 297 6.22 10.28 4.27
N ILE A 298 6.33 11.60 4.34
CA ILE A 298 6.77 12.45 3.23
C ILE A 298 8.07 13.12 3.66
N ARG A 299 9.04 13.20 2.76
CA ARG A 299 10.33 13.85 3.02
C ARG A 299 10.69 14.77 1.88
N ILE A 300 11.19 15.96 2.23
CA ILE A 300 11.91 16.84 1.30
C ILE A 300 13.37 16.90 1.73
N SER A 301 14.32 16.93 0.79
CA SER A 301 15.74 17.02 1.16
C SER A 301 16.65 17.65 0.12
N ILE A 302 17.76 18.20 0.60
CA ILE A 302 18.94 18.56 -0.19
C ILE A 302 19.89 17.37 -0.19
N ASP A 303 20.11 16.83 -1.39
CA ASP A 303 21.02 15.72 -1.66
C ASP A 303 22.17 16.22 -2.53
N ILE A 304 23.42 15.94 -2.14
CA ILE A 304 24.62 16.35 -2.88
C ILE A 304 25.29 15.10 -3.47
N HIS A 305 25.58 15.14 -4.76
CA HIS A 305 26.17 14.01 -5.47
C HIS A 305 27.61 14.27 -5.92
N ASN A 306 28.57 13.57 -5.29
CA ASN A 306 29.99 13.58 -5.68
C ASN A 306 30.63 14.97 -5.80
N ASP A 307 30.20 15.92 -4.97
CA ASP A 307 30.75 17.27 -4.92
C ASP A 307 31.10 17.65 -3.47
N GLU A 308 32.39 17.57 -3.14
CA GLU A 308 32.88 17.86 -1.79
C GLU A 308 32.83 19.36 -1.45
N GLU A 309 32.94 20.24 -2.45
CA GLU A 309 32.91 21.69 -2.26
C GLU A 309 31.49 22.16 -1.94
N ALA A 310 30.50 21.69 -2.70
CA ALA A 310 29.10 21.95 -2.42
C ALA A 310 28.69 21.38 -1.05
N LEU A 311 29.19 20.19 -0.71
CA LEU A 311 28.95 19.56 0.58
C LEU A 311 29.53 20.36 1.75
N GLU A 312 30.76 20.84 1.64
CA GLU A 312 31.37 21.66 2.67
C GLU A 312 30.68 23.02 2.78
N THR A 313 30.23 23.60 1.67
CA THR A 313 29.51 24.88 1.64
C THR A 313 28.19 24.80 2.40
N ILE A 314 27.35 23.79 2.13
CA ILE A 314 26.11 23.57 2.89
C ILE A 314 26.40 23.22 4.35
N ARG A 315 27.41 22.37 4.62
CA ARG A 315 27.80 22.04 6.00
C ARG A 315 28.25 23.26 6.80
N GLY A 316 28.98 24.17 6.18
CA GLY A 316 29.42 25.43 6.78
C GLY A 316 28.27 26.34 7.20
N ARG A 317 27.10 26.19 6.56
CA ARG A 317 25.89 26.99 6.78
C ARG A 317 24.71 26.22 7.37
N MET A 318 24.91 25.03 7.96
CA MET A 318 23.82 24.22 8.56
C MET A 318 22.94 25.00 9.54
N ARG A 319 23.53 25.93 10.30
CA ARG A 319 22.76 26.75 11.26
C ARG A 319 21.70 27.64 10.62
N GLU A 320 21.83 27.98 9.35
CA GLU A 320 20.83 28.76 8.62
C GLU A 320 19.57 27.93 8.38
N PHE A 321 19.75 26.66 7.98
CA PHE A 321 18.68 25.68 7.86
C PHE A 321 18.05 25.32 9.21
N GLU A 322 18.87 25.06 10.24
CA GLU A 322 18.38 24.69 11.58
C GLU A 322 17.55 25.82 12.24
N LYS A 323 17.87 27.09 11.96
CA LYS A 323 17.06 28.23 12.43
C LYS A 323 15.67 28.30 11.82
N ARG A 324 15.49 27.64 10.67
CA ARG A 324 14.21 27.48 9.99
C ARG A 324 13.63 26.10 10.28
N ASP A 325 14.07 25.41 11.33
CA ASP A 325 13.58 24.09 11.75
C ASP A 325 13.85 22.92 10.79
N PHE A 326 14.74 23.07 9.81
CA PHE A 326 15.21 21.94 9.00
C PHE A 326 16.21 21.07 9.77
N ILE A 327 16.24 19.77 9.45
CA ILE A 327 17.07 18.78 10.11
C ILE A 327 18.37 18.54 9.32
N SER A 328 19.51 18.65 10.00
CA SER A 328 20.82 18.30 9.45
C SER A 328 21.11 16.80 9.58
N SER A 329 21.51 16.18 8.48
CA SER A 329 21.84 14.76 8.41
C SER A 329 23.34 14.54 8.68
N GLY A 330 23.67 13.99 9.85
CA GLY A 330 25.05 13.63 10.22
C GLY A 330 25.50 12.23 9.78
N LEU A 331 24.58 11.40 9.27
CA LEU A 331 24.81 9.97 9.01
C LEU A 331 24.79 9.59 7.52
N ASP A 332 24.02 10.32 6.70
CA ASP A 332 23.95 10.09 5.26
C ASP A 332 25.05 10.89 4.56
N LYS A 333 25.83 10.23 3.69
CA LYS A 333 26.91 10.89 2.96
C LYS A 333 26.41 11.81 1.86
N ASN A 334 25.18 11.60 1.40
CA ASN A 334 24.61 12.32 0.26
C ASN A 334 23.50 13.27 0.70
N ARG A 335 22.63 12.88 1.63
CA ARG A 335 21.60 13.77 2.17
C ARG A 335 22.18 14.66 3.26
N VAL A 336 22.02 15.98 3.11
CA VAL A 336 22.61 16.96 4.04
C VAL A 336 21.56 17.65 4.89
N ILE A 337 20.46 18.11 4.29
CA ILE A 337 19.37 18.82 4.96
C ILE A 337 18.05 18.17 4.56
N TYR A 338 17.10 18.03 5.49
CA TYR A 338 15.76 17.52 5.20
C TYR A 338 14.70 18.01 6.18
N ASP A 339 13.44 17.87 5.77
CA ASP A 339 12.27 17.89 6.64
C ASP A 339 11.42 16.64 6.39
N GLU A 340 10.65 16.21 7.39
CA GLU A 340 9.88 14.97 7.33
C GLU A 340 8.56 15.04 8.09
N TRP A 341 7.50 14.59 7.44
CA TRP A 341 6.16 14.48 8.00
C TRP A 341 5.78 13.01 8.13
N SER A 342 5.19 12.63 9.25
CA SER A 342 4.54 11.32 9.40
C SER A 342 3.13 11.40 8.81
N ILE A 343 2.77 10.43 7.98
CA ILE A 343 1.44 10.31 7.37
C ILE A 343 0.85 8.94 7.67
N ASP A 344 -0.47 8.89 7.78
CA ASP A 344 -1.20 7.65 8.01
C ASP A 344 -1.84 7.20 6.69
N GLY A 345 -1.16 6.26 6.02
CA GLY A 345 -1.60 5.67 4.77
C GLY A 345 -1.82 6.65 3.62
N THR A 346 -2.56 6.19 2.62
CA THR A 346 -2.84 6.93 1.38
C THR A 346 -3.97 7.96 1.54
N GLU A 347 -4.81 7.86 2.58
CA GLU A 347 -5.88 8.83 2.84
C GLU A 347 -5.34 10.23 3.12
N SER A 348 -4.23 10.31 3.86
CA SER A 348 -3.51 11.57 4.12
C SER A 348 -3.12 12.30 2.83
N MET A 349 -2.92 11.57 1.72
CA MET A 349 -2.53 12.13 0.42
C MET A 349 -3.69 12.74 -0.36
N LYS A 350 -4.94 12.53 0.08
CA LYS A 350 -6.13 13.16 -0.50
C LYS A 350 -6.35 14.58 0.04
N ASN A 351 -5.70 14.94 1.16
CA ASN A 351 -5.82 16.26 1.75
C ASN A 351 -4.88 17.26 1.04
N ASN A 352 -5.46 18.24 0.34
CA ASN A 352 -4.69 19.26 -0.36
C ASN A 352 -3.94 20.19 0.59
N GLU A 353 -4.48 20.47 1.78
CA GLU A 353 -3.87 21.40 2.74
C GLU A 353 -2.48 20.89 3.19
N ILE A 354 -2.35 19.58 3.42
CA ILE A 354 -1.07 18.97 3.82
C ILE A 354 -0.05 19.05 2.66
N LEU A 355 -0.50 18.84 1.42
CA LEU A 355 0.40 18.89 0.26
C LEU A 355 0.86 20.31 -0.05
N GLU A 356 -0.02 21.31 0.13
CA GLU A 356 0.30 22.73 0.00
C GLU A 356 1.30 23.16 1.09
N GLU A 357 1.10 22.77 2.35
CA GLU A 357 2.06 23.02 3.44
C GLU A 357 3.45 22.45 3.13
N ILE A 358 3.51 21.21 2.64
CA ILE A 358 4.78 20.56 2.27
C ILE A 358 5.42 21.26 1.07
N ALA A 359 4.62 21.74 0.12
CA ALA A 359 5.11 22.48 -1.03
C ALA A 359 5.72 23.83 -0.62
N ASP A 360 5.06 24.60 0.25
CA ASP A 360 5.60 25.84 0.82
C ASP A 360 6.94 25.58 1.52
N ARG A 361 7.00 24.48 2.29
CA ARG A 361 8.23 24.06 2.96
C ARG A 361 9.33 23.65 1.99
N TYR A 362 8.96 23.03 0.87
CA TYR A 362 9.89 22.67 -0.20
C TYR A 362 10.45 23.91 -0.90
N VAL A 363 9.63 24.93 -1.14
CA VAL A 363 10.09 26.24 -1.67
C VAL A 363 11.12 26.84 -0.73
N GLU A 364 10.85 26.93 0.58
CA GLU A 364 11.79 27.48 1.56
C GLU A 364 13.12 26.71 1.58
N LEU A 365 13.09 25.39 1.43
CA LEU A 365 14.30 24.56 1.34
C LEU A 365 15.13 24.90 0.09
N VAL A 366 14.47 25.10 -1.05
CA VAL A 366 15.11 25.48 -2.32
C VAL A 366 15.69 26.89 -2.25
N GLU A 367 14.96 27.86 -1.69
CA GLU A 367 15.42 29.23 -1.46
C GLU A 367 16.69 29.26 -0.61
N LEU A 368 16.67 28.64 0.58
CA LEU A 368 17.83 28.60 1.47
C LEU A 368 19.02 27.88 0.82
N GLY A 369 18.76 26.79 0.09
CA GLY A 369 19.79 26.09 -0.64
C GLY A 369 20.46 26.98 -1.69
N HIS A 370 19.71 27.85 -2.36
CA HIS A 370 20.24 28.84 -3.28
C HIS A 370 21.02 29.98 -2.57
N GLU A 371 20.48 30.56 -1.50
CA GLU A 371 21.11 31.64 -0.74
C GLU A 371 22.53 31.28 -0.27
N VAL A 372 22.72 30.03 0.13
CA VAL A 372 24.02 29.47 0.56
C VAL A 372 25.11 29.61 -0.52
N PHE A 373 24.75 29.51 -1.80
CA PHE A 373 25.68 29.58 -2.93
C PHE A 373 25.74 30.97 -3.56
N SER A 374 24.65 31.75 -3.57
CA SER A 374 24.62 33.09 -4.14
C SER A 374 25.56 34.09 -3.44
N GLU A 375 25.80 33.93 -2.13
CA GLU A 375 26.69 34.83 -1.38
C GLU A 375 28.19 34.58 -1.61
N HIS A 376 28.59 33.43 -2.19
CA HIS A 376 30.00 33.15 -2.50
C HIS A 376 30.53 33.95 -3.71
N ASN A 377 29.66 34.39 -4.62
CA ASN A 377 30.07 35.07 -5.86
C ASN A 377 30.30 36.58 -5.75
N HIS A 378 29.94 37.22 -4.62
CA HIS A 378 30.22 38.64 -4.39
C HIS A 378 31.59 38.93 -3.71
N GLY A 379 32.35 37.89 -3.34
CA GLY A 379 33.63 38.03 -2.63
C GLY A 379 34.90 38.08 -3.49
N SER A 380 34.84 37.72 -4.77
CA SER A 380 36.04 37.47 -5.59
C SER A 380 36.29 38.47 -6.74
N SER A 381 35.53 39.56 -6.84
CA SER A 381 35.65 40.53 -7.96
C SER A 381 36.30 41.88 -7.60
N VAL A 382 36.95 42.02 -6.44
CA VAL A 382 37.67 43.27 -6.07
C VAL A 382 39.10 43.02 -5.61
N VAL A 383 39.97 42.48 -6.47
CA VAL A 383 41.40 42.85 -6.47
C VAL A 383 41.97 42.65 -7.88
N GLU A 384 41.90 43.69 -8.72
CA GLU A 384 42.96 44.04 -9.68
C GLU A 384 42.54 45.29 -10.45
N THR A 385 43.02 46.46 -10.01
CA THR A 385 43.54 47.54 -10.88
C THR A 385 43.84 48.78 -10.04
N SER A 386 45.09 48.92 -9.63
CA SER A 386 45.80 50.22 -9.63
C SER A 386 47.18 50.07 -9.01
N GLN A 387 48.21 49.81 -9.84
CA GLN A 387 49.52 50.47 -9.71
C GLN A 387 50.20 50.49 -11.10
N SER A 388 50.21 51.68 -11.70
CA SER A 388 51.20 52.15 -12.68
C SER A 388 51.59 53.55 -12.26
#